data_AF-A0A957YW50-F1
#
_entry.id   AF-A0A957YW50-F1
#
_cell.length_a   1.000
_cell.length_b   1.000
_cell.length_c   1.000
_cell.angle_alpha   90.00
_cell.angle_beta   90.00
_cell.angle_gamma   90.00
#
_symmetry.space_group_name_H-M   'P 1'
#
loop_
_entity.id
_entity.type
_entity.pdbx_description
1 polymer ?
#
loop_
_entity_poly.entity_id
_entity_poly.type
_entity_poly.pdbx_seq_one_letter_code
_entity_poly.pdbx_strand_id
1 'polypeptide(L)'
;NFTGAHRYVIDYLTDEVLDQQPVALRDFLLRTSLLERLTAALCDEMLESAQRSQALLEELETHNLFITPLDEQRQWYRYHRLFADLLQTRLQQEVGAAEVARLHLRASFWFEQNGFITEALHHALAAADLDRAVAVAAAHGLVMIRRGAIATVQEWLRALPPERVRAHPKLCIHLGWVLFHTYQSDEIESVVQAAERALEKPAFANAPDRAQLFEHIMALRISVAEIRQENATVVQLAQQALARVADDNPSARGTNLYFLGRALGNLGETNRGIEACLASVPCYREAGVILAAMGALSDAALFLLQQGKLRSAQQTVEDALRWAAEEKHLSLPATAQLLMVLGQIYYERNELRTALEQLQQSITLAKYMLPLTAALAQLGVAQVQL
;
A
#
# COMPACT_ATOMS: atom_id res chain seq x y z
N ASN A 1 14.24 -25.14 -18.21
CA ASN A 1 14.78 -26.01 -19.28
C ASN A 1 15.07 -25.14 -20.50
N PHE A 2 16.33 -24.69 -20.60
CA PHE A 2 16.81 -23.67 -21.54
C PHE A 2 17.67 -24.36 -22.61
N THR A 3 17.17 -24.47 -23.84
CA THR A 3 17.77 -25.25 -24.93
C THR A 3 18.60 -24.36 -25.86
N GLY A 4 19.72 -24.89 -26.40
CA GLY A 4 20.83 -24.19 -27.07
C GLY A 4 20.54 -23.19 -28.20
N ALA A 5 19.30 -23.05 -28.68
CA ALA A 5 18.90 -21.97 -29.60
C ALA A 5 19.09 -20.58 -28.97
N HIS A 6 18.89 -20.45 -27.65
CA HIS A 6 19.15 -19.18 -26.95
C HIS A 6 20.63 -18.84 -26.84
N ARG A 7 21.54 -19.82 -26.82
CA ARG A 7 22.97 -19.54 -26.71
C ARG A 7 23.50 -18.88 -27.99
N TYR A 8 23.07 -19.36 -29.16
CA TYR A 8 23.40 -18.72 -30.44
C TYR A 8 22.79 -17.32 -30.59
N VAL A 9 21.58 -17.09 -30.07
CA VAL A 9 20.97 -15.75 -30.06
C VAL A 9 21.71 -14.81 -29.11
N ILE A 10 22.14 -15.30 -27.94
CA ILE A 10 22.93 -14.53 -26.96
C ILE A 10 24.31 -14.19 -27.51
N ASP A 11 25.02 -15.17 -28.08
CA ASP A 11 26.35 -14.97 -28.66
C ASP A 11 26.27 -13.98 -29.85
N TYR A 12 25.24 -14.10 -30.70
CA TYR A 12 24.98 -13.12 -31.77
C TYR A 12 24.64 -11.71 -31.25
N LEU A 13 23.76 -11.59 -30.25
CA LEU A 13 23.43 -10.29 -29.65
C LEU A 13 24.63 -9.62 -28.98
N THR A 14 25.58 -10.41 -28.48
CA THR A 14 26.80 -9.90 -27.86
C THR A 14 27.82 -9.47 -28.93
N ASP A 15 28.17 -10.38 -29.84
CA ASP A 15 29.28 -10.18 -30.78
C ASP A 15 28.90 -9.26 -31.97
N GLU A 16 27.66 -9.32 -32.45
CA GLU A 16 27.23 -8.58 -33.66
C GLU A 16 26.45 -7.31 -33.34
N VAL A 17 25.73 -7.25 -32.22
CA VAL A 17 24.93 -6.07 -31.86
C VAL A 17 25.65 -5.19 -30.87
N LEU A 18 26.14 -5.74 -29.75
CA LEU A 18 26.74 -4.93 -28.68
C LEU A 18 28.18 -4.49 -28.99
N ASP A 19 29.03 -5.41 -29.46
CA ASP A 19 30.45 -5.12 -29.69
C ASP A 19 30.72 -4.28 -30.94
N GLN A 20 29.74 -4.15 -31.84
CA GLN A 20 29.78 -3.23 -32.98
C GLN A 20 29.39 -1.78 -32.62
N GLN A 21 28.89 -1.52 -31.40
CA GLN A 21 28.48 -0.17 -31.02
C GLN A 21 29.68 0.71 -30.63
N PRO A 22 29.59 2.03 -30.88
CA PRO A 22 30.55 2.98 -30.33
C PRO A 22 30.65 2.83 -28.80
N VAL A 23 31.86 2.97 -28.26
CA VAL A 23 32.15 2.76 -26.82
C VAL A 23 31.17 3.51 -25.91
N ALA A 24 30.82 4.75 -26.25
CA ALA A 24 29.86 5.56 -25.48
C ALA A 24 28.44 4.98 -25.48
N LEU A 25 27.96 4.45 -26.61
CA LEU A 25 26.63 3.85 -26.71
C LEU A 25 26.57 2.48 -26.03
N ARG A 26 27.65 1.70 -26.14
CA ARG A 26 27.81 0.43 -25.42
C ARG A 26 27.80 0.64 -23.91
N ASP A 27 28.56 1.62 -23.40
CA ASP A 27 28.56 1.97 -21.97
C ASP A 27 27.18 2.45 -21.50
N PHE A 28 26.49 3.27 -22.32
CA PHE A 28 25.11 3.67 -22.07
C PHE A 28 24.18 2.46 -21.92
N LEU A 29 24.12 1.59 -22.93
CA LEU A 29 23.28 0.37 -22.93
C LEU A 29 23.55 -0.52 -21.71
N LEU A 30 24.83 -0.77 -21.42
CA LEU A 30 25.23 -1.61 -20.29
C LEU A 30 24.71 -1.02 -18.97
N ARG A 31 24.98 0.25 -18.71
CA ARG A 31 24.63 0.88 -17.42
C ARG A 31 23.12 1.09 -17.26
N THR A 32 22.40 1.47 -18.32
CA THR A 32 20.94 1.69 -18.29
C THR A 32 20.15 0.39 -18.28
N SER A 33 20.77 -0.75 -18.60
CA SER A 33 20.09 -2.07 -18.57
C SER A 33 19.54 -2.47 -17.19
N LEU A 34 20.04 -1.86 -16.12
CA LEU A 34 19.55 -2.07 -14.75
C LEU A 34 18.13 -1.53 -14.53
N LEU A 35 17.62 -0.68 -15.43
CA LEU A 35 16.33 -0.02 -15.32
C LEU A 35 15.25 -0.82 -16.07
N GLU A 36 14.17 -1.21 -15.38
CA GLU A 36 13.03 -1.88 -16.04
C GLU A 36 12.25 -0.94 -16.98
N ARG A 37 12.23 0.34 -16.61
CA ARG A 37 11.69 1.44 -17.40
C ARG A 37 12.64 2.62 -17.28
N LEU A 38 12.87 3.29 -18.39
CA LEU A 38 13.88 4.34 -18.50
C LEU A 38 13.28 5.60 -19.11
N THR A 39 13.78 6.74 -18.63
CA THR A 39 13.56 8.08 -19.22
C THR A 39 14.92 8.73 -19.41
N ALA A 40 15.01 9.71 -20.30
CA ALA A 40 16.25 10.46 -20.48
C ALA A 40 16.75 11.07 -19.16
N ALA A 41 15.87 11.68 -18.37
CA ALA A 41 16.22 12.31 -17.10
C ALA A 41 16.76 11.31 -16.06
N LEU A 42 16.20 10.09 -16.01
CA LEU A 42 16.70 9.03 -15.14
C LEU A 42 18.07 8.53 -15.61
N CYS A 43 18.27 8.36 -16.92
CA CYS A 43 19.56 7.98 -17.47
C CYS A 43 20.64 9.03 -17.18
N ASP A 44 20.34 10.32 -17.40
CA ASP A 44 21.27 11.42 -17.13
C ASP A 44 21.69 11.46 -15.66
N GLU A 45 20.72 11.35 -14.73
CA GLU A 45 20.99 11.30 -13.30
C GLU A 45 21.83 10.07 -12.94
N MET A 46 21.47 8.87 -13.43
CA MET A 46 22.16 7.64 -13.06
C MET A 46 23.59 7.58 -13.61
N LEU A 47 23.85 8.22 -14.76
CA LEU A 47 25.14 8.21 -15.45
C LEU A 47 26.06 9.39 -15.08
N GLU A 48 25.61 10.36 -14.25
CA GLU A 48 26.42 11.54 -13.91
C GLU A 48 26.81 12.38 -15.14
N SER A 49 26.03 12.29 -16.23
CA SER A 49 26.44 12.82 -17.51
C SER A 49 25.58 14.01 -17.94
N ALA A 50 26.22 15.02 -18.53
CA ALA A 50 25.56 16.16 -19.18
C ALA A 50 25.11 15.84 -20.62
N GLN A 51 25.20 14.57 -21.04
CA GLN A 51 24.81 14.13 -22.38
C GLN A 51 23.28 14.14 -22.53
N ARG A 52 22.80 14.29 -23.76
CA ARG A 52 21.36 14.26 -24.06
C ARG A 52 20.91 12.80 -24.14
N SER A 53 20.67 12.12 -23.01
CA SER A 53 20.20 10.71 -23.03
C SER A 53 18.99 10.52 -23.93
N GLN A 54 18.13 11.53 -24.09
CA GLN A 54 17.01 11.51 -25.03
C GLN A 54 17.45 11.20 -26.47
N ALA A 55 18.51 11.84 -26.96
CA ALA A 55 19.00 11.61 -28.31
C ALA A 55 19.55 10.18 -28.48
N LEU A 56 20.21 9.64 -27.45
CA LEU A 56 20.67 8.25 -27.46
C LEU A 56 19.49 7.27 -27.47
N LEU A 57 18.43 7.53 -26.70
CA LEU A 57 17.22 6.68 -26.69
C LEU A 57 16.51 6.69 -28.04
N GLU A 58 16.39 7.85 -28.68
CA GLU A 58 15.84 8.00 -30.02
C GLU A 58 16.71 7.34 -31.09
N GLU A 59 18.03 7.41 -30.96
CA GLU A 59 18.98 6.71 -31.83
C GLU A 59 18.83 5.19 -31.69
N LEU A 60 18.76 4.67 -30.45
CA LEU A 60 18.55 3.25 -30.18
C LEU A 60 17.21 2.75 -30.76
N GLU A 61 16.14 3.54 -30.63
CA GLU A 61 14.82 3.24 -31.21
C GLU A 61 14.91 3.17 -32.74
N THR A 62 15.55 4.17 -33.37
CA THR A 62 15.66 4.28 -34.83
C THR A 62 16.47 3.14 -35.43
N HIS A 63 17.50 2.67 -34.73
CA HIS A 63 18.33 1.54 -35.13
C HIS A 63 17.76 0.18 -34.69
N ASN A 64 16.54 0.14 -34.14
CA ASN A 64 15.88 -1.07 -33.65
C ASN A 64 16.73 -1.88 -32.66
N LEU A 65 17.48 -1.21 -31.79
CA LEU A 65 18.36 -1.83 -30.78
C LEU A 65 17.59 -2.30 -29.55
N PHE A 66 16.55 -3.10 -29.80
CA PHE A 66 15.75 -3.82 -28.81
C PHE A 66 15.21 -2.92 -27.68
N ILE A 67 14.87 -1.68 -28.02
CA ILE A 67 14.21 -0.72 -27.14
C ILE A 67 12.83 -0.38 -27.71
N THR A 68 11.84 -0.22 -26.85
CA THR A 68 10.47 0.12 -27.23
C THR A 68 9.95 1.28 -26.39
N PRO A 69 9.32 2.31 -26.98
CA PRO A 69 8.62 3.35 -26.21
C PRO A 69 7.40 2.75 -25.50
N LEU A 70 7.11 3.24 -24.30
CA LEU A 70 5.99 2.84 -23.46
C LEU A 70 4.83 3.85 -23.49
N ASP A 71 5.04 5.01 -24.08
CA ASP A 71 4.07 6.09 -24.22
C ASP A 71 4.14 6.75 -25.61
N GLU A 72 3.12 7.53 -25.95
CA GLU A 72 3.04 8.23 -27.24
C GLU A 72 4.02 9.42 -27.30
N GLN A 73 4.38 9.99 -26.15
CA GLN A 73 5.27 11.14 -26.02
C GLN A 73 6.75 10.75 -26.02
N ARG A 74 7.07 9.45 -26.13
CA ARG A 74 8.43 8.89 -26.13
C ARG A 74 9.27 9.38 -24.95
N GLN A 75 8.65 9.44 -23.77
CA GLN A 75 9.34 9.80 -22.52
C GLN A 75 9.81 8.55 -21.79
N TRP A 76 8.99 7.51 -21.80
CA TRP A 76 9.30 6.23 -21.21
C TRP A 76 9.68 5.20 -22.26
N TYR A 77 10.74 4.47 -21.98
CA TYR A 77 11.24 3.37 -22.79
C TYR A 77 11.43 2.12 -21.94
N ARG A 78 11.56 0.98 -22.61
CA ARG A 78 11.93 -0.30 -22.00
C ARG A 78 12.80 -1.09 -22.97
N TYR A 79 13.83 -1.73 -22.44
CA TYR A 79 14.59 -2.74 -23.17
C TYR A 79 13.80 -4.03 -23.28
N HIS A 80 13.96 -4.73 -24.40
CA HIS A 80 13.50 -6.11 -24.51
C HIS A 80 14.19 -6.96 -23.42
N ARG A 81 13.39 -7.73 -22.67
CA ARG A 81 13.85 -8.43 -21.45
C ARG A 81 15.13 -9.25 -21.65
N LEU A 82 15.20 -10.05 -22.71
CA LEU A 82 16.38 -10.88 -23.00
C LEU A 82 17.64 -10.05 -23.28
N PHE A 83 17.48 -8.87 -23.88
CA PHE A 83 18.60 -7.98 -24.16
C PHE A 83 19.07 -7.30 -22.87
N ALA A 84 18.13 -6.85 -22.03
CA ALA A 84 18.46 -6.32 -20.69
C ALA A 84 19.22 -7.35 -19.84
N ASP A 85 18.73 -8.60 -19.74
CA ASP A 85 19.37 -9.66 -18.96
C ASP A 85 20.83 -9.92 -19.41
N LEU A 86 21.08 -9.87 -20.73
CA LEU A 86 22.40 -10.02 -21.32
C LEU A 86 23.31 -8.83 -20.95
N LEU A 87 22.82 -7.60 -21.13
CA LEU A 87 23.55 -6.37 -20.81
C LEU A 87 23.91 -6.31 -19.32
N GLN A 88 22.98 -6.68 -18.43
CA GLN A 88 23.23 -6.72 -16.99
C GLN A 88 24.33 -7.72 -16.62
N THR A 89 24.30 -8.91 -17.22
CA THR A 89 25.34 -9.94 -17.01
C THR A 89 26.71 -9.41 -17.44
N ARG A 90 26.76 -8.68 -18.57
CA ARG A 90 28.00 -8.12 -19.11
C ARG A 90 28.51 -6.94 -18.28
N LEU A 91 27.61 -6.03 -17.88
CA LEU A 91 27.92 -4.92 -16.98
C LEU A 91 28.59 -5.43 -15.70
N GLN A 92 27.99 -6.44 -15.07
CA GLN A 92 28.51 -7.04 -13.84
C GLN A 92 29.92 -7.63 -14.01
N GLN A 93 30.25 -8.18 -15.19
CA GLN A 93 31.59 -8.68 -15.52
C GLN A 93 32.61 -7.57 -15.76
N GLU A 94 32.19 -6.45 -16.37
CA GLU A 94 33.09 -5.37 -16.78
C GLU A 94 33.41 -4.39 -15.66
N VAL A 95 32.40 -3.92 -14.93
CA VAL A 95 32.57 -2.87 -13.92
C VAL A 95 32.55 -3.41 -12.48
N GLY A 96 32.13 -4.66 -12.30
CA GLY A 96 32.08 -5.33 -11.00
C GLY A 96 30.90 -4.91 -10.12
N ALA A 97 30.74 -5.63 -9.00
CA ALA A 97 29.57 -5.49 -8.12
C ALA A 97 29.46 -4.11 -7.44
N ALA A 98 30.59 -3.48 -7.13
CA ALA A 98 30.60 -2.19 -6.45
C ALA A 98 30.01 -1.07 -7.32
N GLU A 99 30.36 -1.04 -8.61
CA GLU A 99 29.80 -0.03 -9.53
C GLU A 99 28.33 -0.31 -9.85
N VAL A 100 27.94 -1.58 -10.01
CA VAL A 100 26.54 -1.97 -10.18
C VAL A 100 25.70 -1.54 -8.97
N ALA A 101 26.19 -1.76 -7.75
CA ALA A 101 25.52 -1.28 -6.54
C ALA A 101 25.41 0.26 -6.50
N ARG A 102 26.44 0.99 -6.94
CA ARG A 102 26.40 2.45 -7.05
C ARG A 102 25.31 2.92 -8.01
N LEU A 103 25.18 2.30 -9.19
CA LEU A 103 24.15 2.63 -10.17
C LEU A 103 22.73 2.37 -9.62
N HIS A 104 22.53 1.22 -8.97
CA HIS A 104 21.26 0.94 -8.29
C HIS A 104 20.94 1.98 -7.21
N LEU A 105 21.91 2.42 -6.39
CA LEU A 105 21.67 3.46 -5.39
C LEU A 105 21.19 4.77 -6.01
N ARG A 106 21.79 5.20 -7.12
CA ARG A 106 21.39 6.43 -7.82
C ARG A 106 19.97 6.32 -8.38
N ALA A 107 19.66 5.19 -9.02
CA ALA A 107 18.29 4.90 -9.45
C ALA A 107 17.31 4.92 -8.26
N SER A 108 17.69 4.36 -7.11
CA SER A 108 16.88 4.39 -5.89
C SER A 108 16.55 5.82 -5.43
N PHE A 109 17.53 6.73 -5.46
CA PHE A 109 17.30 8.14 -5.11
C PHE A 109 16.40 8.85 -6.12
N TRP A 110 16.67 8.69 -7.42
CA TRP A 110 15.88 9.32 -8.46
C TRP A 110 14.42 8.84 -8.42
N PHE A 111 14.19 7.52 -8.31
CA PHE A 111 12.84 6.97 -8.25
C PHE A 111 12.07 7.47 -7.01
N GLU A 112 12.72 7.58 -5.85
CA GLU A 112 12.07 8.14 -4.66
C GLU A 112 11.65 9.60 -4.88
N GLN A 113 12.56 10.43 -5.40
CA GLN A 113 12.30 11.85 -5.66
C GLN A 113 11.17 12.07 -6.68
N ASN A 114 10.98 11.13 -7.60
CA ASN A 114 9.93 11.17 -8.62
C ASN A 114 8.66 10.40 -8.21
N GLY A 115 8.56 9.90 -6.98
CA GLY A 115 7.36 9.26 -6.43
C GLY A 115 7.18 7.78 -6.79
N PHE A 116 8.16 7.14 -7.42
CA PHE A 116 8.18 5.71 -7.78
C PHE A 116 8.77 4.88 -6.63
N ILE A 117 8.04 4.80 -5.52
CA ILE A 117 8.58 4.28 -4.25
C ILE A 117 8.91 2.78 -4.32
N THR A 118 8.11 1.98 -5.03
CA THR A 118 8.36 0.53 -5.17
C THR A 118 9.69 0.29 -5.89
N GLU A 119 9.92 1.01 -6.99
CA GLU A 119 11.16 0.97 -7.74
C GLU A 119 12.33 1.48 -6.90
N ALA A 120 12.14 2.56 -6.14
CA ALA A 120 13.17 3.07 -5.23
C ALA A 120 13.63 2.02 -4.22
N LEU A 121 12.70 1.27 -3.62
CA LEU A 121 13.01 0.19 -2.69
C LEU A 121 13.66 -1.00 -3.40
N HIS A 122 13.16 -1.40 -4.57
CA HIS A 122 13.74 -2.48 -5.37
C HIS A 122 15.22 -2.22 -5.66
N HIS A 123 15.54 -1.00 -6.12
CA HIS A 123 16.91 -0.60 -6.40
C HIS A 123 17.78 -0.51 -5.14
N ALA A 124 17.24 -0.07 -3.99
CA ALA A 124 17.97 -0.09 -2.73
C ALA A 124 18.38 -1.52 -2.30
N LEU A 125 17.46 -2.47 -2.45
CA LEU A 125 17.70 -3.88 -2.16
C LEU A 125 18.69 -4.51 -3.15
N ALA A 126 18.58 -4.18 -4.44
CA ALA A 126 19.51 -4.65 -5.48
C ALA A 126 20.94 -4.12 -5.27
N ALA A 127 21.08 -2.93 -4.70
CA ALA A 127 22.37 -2.40 -4.26
C ALA A 127 22.93 -3.05 -2.97
N ALA A 128 22.19 -3.97 -2.34
CA ALA A 128 22.46 -4.51 -1.02
C ALA A 128 22.57 -3.45 0.09
N ASP A 129 21.99 -2.26 -0.11
CA ASP A 129 21.97 -1.19 0.88
C ASP A 129 20.70 -1.26 1.73
N LEU A 130 20.81 -1.99 2.84
CA LEU A 130 19.71 -2.18 3.78
C LEU A 130 19.35 -0.91 4.56
N ASP A 131 20.27 0.04 4.73
CA ASP A 131 19.97 1.31 5.40
C ASP A 131 19.08 2.18 4.50
N ARG A 132 19.42 2.27 3.22
CA ARG A 132 18.59 2.93 2.21
C ARG A 132 17.23 2.27 2.08
N ALA A 133 17.17 0.94 2.00
CA ALA A 133 15.90 0.22 1.86
C ALA A 133 14.97 0.44 3.07
N VAL A 134 15.53 0.42 4.29
CA VAL A 134 14.78 0.77 5.52
C VAL A 134 14.30 2.22 5.49
N ALA A 135 15.14 3.17 5.04
CA ALA A 135 14.75 4.57 4.97
C ALA A 135 13.54 4.80 4.04
N VAL A 136 13.58 4.23 2.83
CA VAL A 136 12.47 4.33 1.85
C VAL A 136 11.19 3.70 2.41
N ALA A 137 11.27 2.45 2.91
CA ALA A 137 10.10 1.77 3.46
C ALA A 137 9.52 2.50 4.69
N ALA A 138 10.37 3.05 5.56
CA ALA A 138 9.95 3.77 6.74
C ALA A 138 9.28 5.11 6.40
N ALA A 139 9.81 5.85 5.41
CA ALA A 139 9.27 7.15 4.99
C ALA A 139 7.90 7.03 4.31
N HIS A 140 7.68 6.00 3.49
CA HIS A 140 6.53 5.96 2.59
C HIS A 140 5.48 4.90 2.93
N GLY A 141 5.81 3.90 3.76
CA GLY A 141 4.92 2.75 4.03
C GLY A 141 3.52 3.14 4.52
N LEU A 142 3.43 4.09 5.46
CA LEU A 142 2.13 4.51 6.00
C LEU A 142 1.27 5.25 4.97
N VAL A 143 1.89 6.08 4.12
CA VAL A 143 1.18 6.77 3.03
C VAL A 143 0.58 5.75 2.06
N MET A 144 1.36 4.72 1.71
CA MET A 144 0.92 3.65 0.83
C MET A 144 -0.21 2.82 1.44
N ILE A 145 -0.14 2.50 2.74
CA ILE A 145 -1.21 1.82 3.48
C ILE A 145 -2.50 2.65 3.44
N ARG A 146 -2.43 3.96 3.71
CA ARG A 146 -3.62 4.86 3.66
C ARG A 146 -4.28 4.89 2.28
N ARG A 147 -3.48 4.78 1.22
CA ARG A 147 -3.93 4.69 -0.18
C ARG A 147 -4.43 3.27 -0.58
N GLY A 148 -4.39 2.31 0.34
CA GLY A 148 -4.86 0.95 0.12
C GLY A 148 -3.84 0.00 -0.51
N ALA A 149 -2.58 0.41 -0.68
CA ALA A 149 -1.50 -0.43 -1.22
C ALA A 149 -0.90 -1.36 -0.14
N ILE A 150 -1.77 -2.06 0.61
CA ILE A 150 -1.41 -2.92 1.76
C ILE A 150 -0.50 -4.07 1.32
N ALA A 151 -0.84 -4.75 0.21
CA ALA A 151 -0.07 -5.87 -0.32
C ALA A 151 1.36 -5.45 -0.72
N THR A 152 1.49 -4.28 -1.37
CA THR A 152 2.79 -3.71 -1.74
C THR A 152 3.67 -3.47 -0.52
N VAL A 153 3.12 -2.87 0.55
CA VAL A 153 3.89 -2.64 1.79
C VAL A 153 4.21 -3.95 2.50
N GLN A 154 3.33 -4.96 2.44
CA GLN A 154 3.63 -6.29 2.96
C GLN A 154 4.82 -6.94 2.24
N GLU A 155 4.90 -6.81 0.91
CA GLU A 155 6.02 -7.28 0.10
C GLU A 155 7.32 -6.55 0.45
N TRP A 156 7.26 -5.23 0.61
CA TRP A 156 8.41 -4.42 1.05
C TRP A 156 8.96 -4.89 2.39
N LEU A 157 8.09 -5.10 3.38
CA LEU A 157 8.48 -5.54 4.71
C LEU A 157 9.05 -6.96 4.71
N ARG A 158 8.52 -7.85 3.86
CA ARG A 158 9.04 -9.22 3.67
C ARG A 158 10.40 -9.26 2.99
N ALA A 159 10.72 -8.28 2.15
CA ALA A 159 12.01 -8.19 1.48
C ALA A 159 13.13 -7.67 2.40
N LEU A 160 12.79 -7.07 3.55
CA LEU A 160 13.73 -6.61 4.55
C LEU A 160 14.02 -7.69 5.60
N PRO A 161 15.23 -7.73 6.20
CA PRO A 161 15.52 -8.62 7.32
C PRO A 161 14.55 -8.38 8.49
N PRO A 162 13.93 -9.42 9.08
CA PRO A 162 12.95 -9.28 10.15
C PRO A 162 13.49 -8.51 11.38
N GLU A 163 14.77 -8.66 11.68
CA GLU A 163 15.45 -7.97 12.79
C GLU A 163 15.49 -6.47 12.56
N ARG A 164 15.70 -6.03 11.30
CA ARG A 164 15.71 -4.62 10.90
C ARG A 164 14.32 -4.01 11.01
N VAL A 165 13.30 -4.75 10.57
CA VAL A 165 11.89 -4.35 10.72
C VAL A 165 11.53 -4.18 12.19
N ARG A 166 11.81 -5.20 13.02
CA ARG A 166 11.49 -5.17 14.46
C ARG A 166 12.34 -4.20 15.28
N ALA A 167 13.48 -3.75 14.74
CA ALA A 167 14.33 -2.77 15.39
C ALA A 167 13.90 -1.31 15.14
N HIS A 168 13.03 -1.06 14.16
CA HIS A 168 12.66 0.28 13.70
C HIS A 168 11.16 0.56 13.97
N PRO A 169 10.79 1.61 14.73
CA PRO A 169 9.41 1.84 15.17
C PRO A 169 8.44 2.06 14.01
N LYS A 170 8.81 2.85 12.99
CA LYS A 170 7.97 3.03 11.78
C LYS A 170 7.66 1.73 11.06
N LEU A 171 8.65 0.85 10.87
CA LEU A 171 8.44 -0.41 10.17
C LEU A 171 7.57 -1.36 10.99
N CYS A 172 7.72 -1.37 12.33
CA CYS A 172 6.81 -2.11 13.21
C CYS A 172 5.38 -1.58 13.10
N ILE A 173 5.18 -0.25 13.05
CA ILE A 173 3.86 0.36 12.86
C ILE A 173 3.26 -0.07 11.51
N HIS A 174 4.03 0.02 10.42
CA HIS A 174 3.57 -0.40 9.08
C HIS A 174 3.18 -1.87 9.08
N LEU A 175 4.00 -2.73 9.69
CA LEU A 175 3.71 -4.15 9.83
C LEU A 175 2.44 -4.39 10.66
N GLY A 176 2.25 -3.68 11.76
CA GLY A 176 1.05 -3.78 12.59
C GLY A 176 -0.23 -3.45 11.81
N TRP A 177 -0.21 -2.39 11.00
CA TRP A 177 -1.34 -2.04 10.14
C TRP A 177 -1.58 -3.05 9.02
N VAL A 178 -0.51 -3.58 8.41
CA VAL A 178 -0.62 -4.67 7.42
C VAL A 178 -1.26 -5.90 8.05
N LEU A 179 -0.79 -6.34 9.23
CA LEU A 179 -1.35 -7.49 9.95
C LEU A 179 -2.82 -7.27 10.32
N PHE A 180 -3.15 -6.08 10.80
CA PHE A 180 -4.54 -5.70 11.11
C PHE A 180 -5.45 -5.80 9.89
N HIS A 181 -5.07 -5.18 8.77
CA HIS A 181 -5.89 -5.18 7.56
C HIS A 181 -5.94 -6.52 6.83
N THR A 182 -4.96 -7.39 7.05
CA THR A 182 -4.93 -8.76 6.47
C THR A 182 -5.48 -9.81 7.42
N TYR A 183 -6.03 -9.42 8.57
CA TYR A 183 -6.59 -10.30 9.61
C TYR A 183 -5.59 -11.34 10.16
N GLN A 184 -4.29 -11.03 10.10
CA GLN A 184 -3.21 -11.87 10.62
C GLN A 184 -2.97 -11.53 12.10
N SER A 185 -3.95 -11.90 12.94
CA SER A 185 -4.06 -11.48 14.34
C SER A 185 -3.05 -12.11 15.30
N ASP A 186 -2.41 -13.22 14.96
CA ASP A 186 -1.51 -13.93 15.87
C ASP A 186 -0.23 -13.15 16.20
N GLU A 187 0.24 -12.29 15.28
CA GLU A 187 1.52 -11.59 15.41
C GLU A 187 1.39 -10.13 15.85
N ILE A 188 0.19 -9.54 15.81
CA ILE A 188 0.02 -8.10 15.99
C ILE A 188 0.48 -7.61 17.38
N GLU A 189 0.21 -8.37 18.46
CA GLU A 189 0.67 -8.04 19.82
C GLU A 189 2.20 -7.98 19.88
N SER A 190 2.88 -8.99 19.30
CA SER A 190 4.34 -9.06 19.29
C SER A 190 4.97 -7.88 18.54
N VAL A 191 4.34 -7.47 17.43
CA VAL A 191 4.78 -6.32 16.62
C VAL A 191 4.54 -4.99 17.35
N VAL A 192 3.41 -4.83 18.05
CA VAL A 192 3.15 -3.65 18.87
C VAL A 192 4.18 -3.53 20.00
N GLN A 193 4.48 -4.62 20.70
CA GLN A 193 5.53 -4.64 21.72
C GLN A 193 6.93 -4.35 21.14
N ALA A 194 7.20 -4.77 19.90
CA ALA A 194 8.44 -4.42 19.20
C ALA A 194 8.49 -2.92 18.88
N ALA A 195 7.38 -2.33 18.44
CA ALA A 195 7.28 -0.89 18.16
C ALA A 195 7.54 -0.05 19.43
N GLU A 196 6.91 -0.41 20.55
CA GLU A 196 7.10 0.23 21.86
C GLU A 196 8.58 0.18 22.29
N ARG A 197 9.17 -1.01 22.26
CA ARG A 197 10.60 -1.19 22.61
C ARG A 197 11.54 -0.44 21.66
N ALA A 198 11.22 -0.40 20.37
CA ALA A 198 12.01 0.32 19.38
C ALA A 198 11.93 1.83 19.59
N LEU A 199 10.76 2.35 19.96
CA LEU A 199 10.57 3.77 20.26
C LEU A 199 11.40 4.21 21.47
N GLU A 200 11.59 3.35 22.48
CA GLU A 200 12.40 3.67 23.67
C GLU A 200 13.92 3.66 23.44
N LYS A 201 14.39 3.27 22.26
CA LYS A 201 15.83 3.29 21.97
C LYS A 201 16.38 4.73 21.88
N PRO A 202 17.64 4.98 22.28
CA PRO A 202 18.26 6.31 22.21
C PRO A 202 18.20 6.96 20.82
N ALA A 203 18.29 6.16 19.76
CA ALA A 203 18.19 6.61 18.37
C ALA A 203 16.85 7.29 18.03
N PHE A 204 15.78 6.99 18.78
CA PHE A 204 14.44 7.55 18.58
C PHE A 204 13.95 8.40 19.76
N ALA A 205 14.78 8.60 20.79
CA ALA A 205 14.46 9.40 21.98
C ALA A 205 14.04 10.83 21.60
N ASN A 206 14.74 11.44 20.64
CA ASN A 206 14.52 12.80 20.17
C ASN A 206 14.05 12.85 18.71
N ALA A 207 13.42 11.78 18.22
CA ALA A 207 12.86 11.79 16.86
C ALA A 207 11.82 12.91 16.75
N PRO A 208 11.88 13.78 15.71
CA PRO A 208 10.96 14.90 15.57
C PRO A 208 9.50 14.47 15.47
N ASP A 209 9.26 13.24 15.02
CA ASP A 209 7.95 12.63 14.86
C ASP A 209 7.58 11.62 15.97
N ARG A 210 8.30 11.63 17.12
CA ARG A 210 8.10 10.69 18.23
C ARG A 210 6.64 10.69 18.74
N ALA A 211 6.00 11.85 18.81
CA ALA A 211 4.61 11.97 19.25
C ALA A 211 3.66 11.25 18.29
N GLN A 212 3.81 11.46 16.98
CA GLN A 212 3.00 10.78 15.96
C GLN A 212 3.24 9.27 15.97
N LEU A 213 4.49 8.81 16.18
CA LEU A 213 4.79 7.38 16.33
C LEU A 213 4.08 6.78 17.54
N PHE A 214 4.08 7.48 18.68
CA PHE A 214 3.38 7.04 19.88
C PHE A 214 1.86 6.94 19.64
N GLU A 215 1.26 7.90 18.94
CA GLU A 215 -0.17 7.86 18.59
C GLU A 215 -0.52 6.64 17.71
N HIS A 216 0.32 6.30 16.73
CA HIS A 216 0.14 5.09 15.92
C HIS A 216 0.29 3.80 16.74
N ILE A 217 1.26 3.73 17.64
CA ILE A 217 1.43 2.59 18.54
C ILE A 217 0.20 2.42 19.43
N MET A 218 -0.34 3.53 19.96
CA MET A 218 -1.57 3.49 20.75
C MET A 218 -2.78 3.01 19.94
N ALA A 219 -2.93 3.48 18.70
CA ALA A 219 -3.99 3.01 17.81
C ALA A 219 -3.87 1.49 17.52
N LEU A 220 -2.65 0.98 17.31
CA LEU A 220 -2.42 -0.46 17.17
C LEU A 220 -2.68 -1.22 18.48
N ARG A 221 -2.38 -0.64 19.64
CA ARG A 221 -2.72 -1.24 20.94
C ARG A 221 -4.23 -1.36 21.12
N ILE A 222 -4.99 -0.36 20.66
CA ILE A 222 -6.47 -0.43 20.64
C ILE A 222 -6.94 -1.54 19.70
N SER A 223 -6.33 -1.69 18.53
CA SER A 223 -6.71 -2.75 17.58
C SER A 223 -6.45 -4.16 18.10
N VAL A 224 -5.43 -4.37 18.96
CA VAL A 224 -5.25 -5.64 19.69
C VAL A 224 -6.46 -5.94 20.58
N ALA A 225 -6.90 -4.97 21.39
CA ALA A 225 -8.05 -5.15 22.27
C ALA A 225 -9.34 -5.40 21.46
N GLU A 226 -9.45 -4.76 20.30
CA GLU A 226 -10.56 -4.98 19.35
C GLU A 226 -10.57 -6.41 18.80
N ILE A 227 -9.42 -6.92 18.35
CA ILE A 227 -9.27 -8.30 17.87
C ILE A 227 -9.66 -9.31 18.96
N ARG A 228 -9.34 -9.02 20.22
CA ARG A 228 -9.73 -9.83 21.39
C ARG A 228 -11.18 -9.62 21.82
N GLN A 229 -11.92 -8.74 21.16
CA GLN A 229 -13.29 -8.34 21.47
C GLN A 229 -13.48 -7.76 22.88
N GLU A 230 -12.42 -7.16 23.43
CA GLU A 230 -12.42 -6.50 24.74
C GLU A 230 -13.00 -5.07 24.62
N ASN A 231 -14.27 -4.94 24.23
CA ASN A 231 -14.88 -3.65 23.89
C ASN A 231 -14.77 -2.60 25.02
N ALA A 232 -14.87 -2.99 26.29
CA ALA A 232 -14.69 -2.07 27.42
C ALA A 232 -13.25 -1.50 27.48
N THR A 233 -12.25 -2.35 27.24
CA THR A 233 -10.84 -1.94 27.14
C THR A 233 -10.63 -1.00 25.95
N VAL A 234 -11.24 -1.29 24.80
CA VAL A 234 -11.19 -0.41 23.62
C VAL A 234 -11.74 0.99 23.93
N VAL A 235 -12.90 1.08 24.58
CA VAL A 235 -13.50 2.37 24.99
C VAL A 235 -12.53 3.15 25.89
N GLN A 236 -11.98 2.50 26.92
CA GLN A 236 -11.05 3.13 27.85
C GLN A 236 -9.80 3.66 27.14
N LEU A 237 -9.15 2.83 26.32
CA LEU A 237 -7.93 3.19 25.62
C LEU A 237 -8.17 4.28 24.57
N ALA A 238 -9.27 4.20 23.81
CA ALA A 238 -9.62 5.19 22.81
C ALA A 238 -9.93 6.56 23.43
N GLN A 239 -10.63 6.61 24.57
CA GLN A 239 -10.88 7.85 25.30
C GLN A 239 -9.58 8.46 25.85
N GLN A 240 -8.68 7.65 26.40
CA GLN A 240 -7.38 8.10 26.87
C GLN A 240 -6.52 8.66 25.72
N ALA A 241 -6.55 8.00 24.55
CA ALA A 241 -5.86 8.46 23.37
C ALA A 241 -6.45 9.79 22.87
N LEU A 242 -7.78 9.91 22.74
CA LEU A 242 -8.45 11.14 22.32
C LEU A 242 -8.21 12.34 23.25
N ALA A 243 -8.03 12.10 24.55
CA ALA A 243 -7.69 13.16 25.50
C ALA A 243 -6.25 13.70 25.34
N ARG A 244 -5.39 13.01 24.58
CA ARG A 244 -3.97 13.33 24.40
C ARG A 244 -3.57 13.60 22.94
N VAL A 245 -4.40 13.18 21.98
CA VAL A 245 -4.15 13.39 20.55
C VAL A 245 -4.03 14.88 20.27
N ALA A 246 -3.00 15.25 19.51
CA ALA A 246 -2.81 16.63 19.08
C ALA A 246 -3.89 17.05 18.07
N ASP A 247 -4.32 18.31 18.12
CA ASP A 247 -5.35 18.84 17.23
C ASP A 247 -4.94 18.83 15.74
N ASP A 248 -3.63 18.76 15.45
CA ASP A 248 -3.05 18.73 14.11
C ASP A 248 -2.83 17.30 13.54
N ASN A 249 -3.37 16.25 14.20
CA ASN A 249 -3.34 14.88 13.68
C ASN A 249 -4.74 14.29 13.40
N PRO A 250 -5.39 14.67 12.29
CA PRO A 250 -6.71 14.16 11.93
C PRO A 250 -6.72 12.64 11.72
N SER A 251 -5.62 12.04 11.23
CA SER A 251 -5.55 10.59 11.05
C SER A 251 -5.64 9.83 12.37
N ALA A 252 -4.90 10.26 13.41
CA ALA A 252 -4.93 9.63 14.72
C ALA A 252 -6.28 9.84 15.41
N ARG A 253 -6.80 11.07 15.36
CA ARG A 253 -8.11 11.42 15.92
C ARG A 253 -9.23 10.58 15.30
N GLY A 254 -9.27 10.49 13.96
CA GLY A 254 -10.24 9.68 13.23
C GLY A 254 -10.17 8.21 13.63
N THR A 255 -8.95 7.66 13.73
CA THR A 255 -8.71 6.25 14.14
C THR A 255 -9.25 5.95 15.54
N ASN A 256 -8.98 6.82 16.50
CA ASN A 256 -9.47 6.60 17.87
C ASN A 256 -10.97 6.80 17.99
N LEU A 257 -11.56 7.78 17.29
CA LEU A 257 -13.01 7.96 17.21
C LEU A 257 -13.71 6.76 16.59
N TYR A 258 -13.13 6.19 15.53
CA TYR A 258 -13.69 5.01 14.86
C TYR A 258 -13.70 3.79 15.78
N PHE A 259 -12.57 3.46 16.42
CA PHE A 259 -12.52 2.36 17.39
C PHE A 259 -13.47 2.57 18.57
N LEU A 260 -13.56 3.80 19.08
CA LEU A 260 -14.51 4.17 20.13
C LEU A 260 -15.95 3.92 19.68
N GLY A 261 -16.32 4.38 18.48
CA GLY A 261 -17.67 4.24 17.95
C GLY A 261 -18.08 2.79 17.78
N ARG A 262 -17.20 1.95 17.24
CA ARG A 262 -17.44 0.51 17.11
C ARG A 262 -17.62 -0.18 18.46
N ALA A 263 -16.73 0.09 19.41
CA ALA A 263 -16.80 -0.55 20.72
C ALA A 263 -18.05 -0.13 21.51
N LEU A 264 -18.44 1.14 21.46
CA LEU A 264 -19.68 1.62 22.07
C LEU A 264 -20.91 0.97 21.42
N GLY A 265 -20.95 0.88 20.09
CA GLY A 265 -22.03 0.21 19.38
C GLY A 265 -22.15 -1.28 19.76
N ASN A 266 -21.02 -1.99 19.84
CA ASN A 266 -20.97 -3.39 20.26
C ASN A 266 -21.43 -3.61 21.72
N LEU A 267 -21.25 -2.61 22.59
CA LEU A 267 -21.75 -2.63 23.98
C LEU A 267 -23.24 -2.27 24.08
N GLY A 268 -23.91 -1.99 22.96
CA GLY A 268 -25.32 -1.59 22.92
C GLY A 268 -25.56 -0.09 23.06
N GLU A 269 -24.51 0.72 23.28
CA GLU A 269 -24.58 2.18 23.30
C GLU A 269 -24.63 2.77 21.87
N THR A 270 -25.52 2.21 21.04
CA THR A 270 -25.57 2.40 19.58
C THR A 270 -25.66 3.87 19.15
N ASN A 271 -26.38 4.74 19.87
CA ASN A 271 -26.42 6.17 19.54
C ASN A 271 -25.05 6.85 19.67
N ARG A 272 -24.33 6.58 20.77
CA ARG A 272 -22.97 7.12 20.96
C ARG A 272 -21.97 6.46 19.99
N GLY A 273 -22.20 5.19 19.67
CA GLY A 273 -21.43 4.48 18.64
C GLY A 273 -21.55 5.13 17.27
N ILE A 274 -22.77 5.42 16.82
CA ILE A 274 -23.05 6.13 15.56
C ILE A 274 -22.40 7.51 15.57
N GLU A 275 -22.58 8.29 16.64
CA GLU A 275 -22.01 9.63 16.76
C GLU A 275 -20.48 9.62 16.60
N ALA A 276 -19.79 8.72 17.31
CA ALA A 276 -18.34 8.61 17.23
C ALA A 276 -17.86 8.09 15.86
N CYS A 277 -18.54 7.11 15.26
CA CYS A 277 -18.23 6.66 13.90
C CYS A 277 -18.37 7.80 12.89
N LEU A 278 -19.48 8.55 12.92
CA LEU A 278 -19.68 9.69 12.02
C LEU A 278 -18.68 10.83 12.27
N ALA A 279 -18.31 11.09 13.53
CA ALA A 279 -17.29 12.08 13.88
C ALA A 279 -15.88 11.72 13.37
N SER A 280 -15.59 10.44 13.13
CA SER A 280 -14.32 10.01 12.54
C SER A 280 -14.19 10.35 11.05
N VAL A 281 -15.31 10.45 10.33
CA VAL A 281 -15.32 10.58 8.86
C VAL A 281 -14.68 11.89 8.37
N PRO A 282 -14.99 13.08 8.92
CA PRO A 282 -14.30 14.31 8.52
C PRO A 282 -12.79 14.24 8.73
N CYS A 283 -12.34 13.62 9.83
CA CYS A 283 -10.94 13.44 10.15
C CYS A 283 -10.23 12.56 9.10
N TYR A 284 -10.88 11.46 8.68
CA TYR A 284 -10.34 10.59 7.63
C TYR A 284 -10.34 11.23 6.25
N ARG A 285 -11.34 12.06 5.94
CA ARG A 285 -11.37 12.83 4.68
C ARG A 285 -10.21 13.80 4.59
N GLU A 286 -9.98 14.56 5.66
CA GLU A 286 -8.85 15.49 5.76
C GLU A 286 -7.50 14.76 5.63
N ALA A 287 -7.37 13.59 6.26
CA ALA A 287 -6.15 12.78 6.24
C ALA A 287 -5.99 11.89 4.97
N GLY A 288 -6.98 11.84 4.08
CA GLY A 288 -6.98 10.96 2.91
C GLY A 288 -6.99 9.46 3.25
N VAL A 289 -7.58 9.06 4.38
CA VAL A 289 -7.66 7.66 4.86
C VAL A 289 -8.99 7.02 4.44
N ILE A 290 -9.09 6.67 3.17
CA ILE A 290 -10.39 6.34 2.56
C ILE A 290 -10.95 5.02 3.08
N LEU A 291 -10.09 4.00 3.25
CA LEU A 291 -10.52 2.69 3.76
C LEU A 291 -11.19 2.77 5.13
N ALA A 292 -10.62 3.55 6.05
CA ALA A 292 -11.15 3.69 7.40
C ALA A 292 -12.45 4.52 7.44
N ALA A 293 -12.58 5.53 6.57
CA ALA A 293 -13.82 6.28 6.42
C ALA A 293 -14.99 5.40 5.94
N MET A 294 -14.75 4.50 4.97
CA MET A 294 -15.76 3.55 4.51
C MET A 294 -16.16 2.55 5.60
N GLY A 295 -15.19 2.08 6.40
CA GLY A 295 -15.45 1.27 7.59
C GLY A 295 -16.36 1.99 8.60
N ALA A 296 -16.02 3.24 8.94
CA ALA A 296 -16.81 4.06 9.86
C ALA A 296 -18.27 4.27 9.40
N LEU A 297 -18.47 4.57 8.12
CA LEU A 297 -19.81 4.72 7.53
C LEU A 297 -20.58 3.40 7.51
N SER A 298 -19.90 2.28 7.24
CA SER A 298 -20.50 0.95 7.26
C SER A 298 -20.99 0.57 8.66
N ASP A 299 -20.16 0.79 9.69
CA ASP A 299 -20.52 0.50 11.08
C ASP A 299 -21.64 1.42 11.57
N ALA A 300 -21.60 2.72 11.23
CA ALA A 300 -22.69 3.64 11.54
C ALA A 300 -24.02 3.20 10.89
N ALA A 301 -23.99 2.78 9.62
CA ALA A 301 -25.17 2.29 8.92
C ALA A 301 -25.69 0.98 9.52
N LEU A 302 -24.81 0.07 9.92
CA LEU A 302 -25.17 -1.17 10.61
C LEU A 302 -25.87 -0.89 11.95
N PHE A 303 -25.35 0.03 12.76
CA PHE A 303 -25.98 0.43 14.02
C PHE A 303 -27.33 1.13 13.79
N LEU A 304 -27.48 1.94 12.73
CA LEU A 304 -28.77 2.53 12.34
C LEU A 304 -29.77 1.45 11.92
N LEU A 305 -29.32 0.42 11.19
CA LEU A 305 -30.13 -0.72 10.80
C LEU A 305 -30.62 -1.49 12.02
N GLN A 306 -29.75 -1.76 13.00
CA GLN A 306 -30.11 -2.40 14.27
C GLN A 306 -31.14 -1.60 15.09
N GLN A 307 -31.20 -0.27 14.94
CA GLN A 307 -32.24 0.57 15.52
C GLN A 307 -33.55 0.62 14.70
N GLY A 308 -33.64 -0.10 13.58
CA GLY A 308 -34.77 -0.04 12.66
C GLY A 308 -34.84 1.26 11.83
N LYS A 309 -33.80 2.10 11.85
CA LYS A 309 -33.75 3.37 11.12
C LYS A 309 -33.31 3.17 9.66
N LEU A 310 -34.06 2.35 8.93
CA LEU A 310 -33.75 1.91 7.56
C LEU A 310 -33.41 3.06 6.60
N ARG A 311 -34.20 4.14 6.61
CA ARG A 311 -33.97 5.29 5.71
C ARG A 311 -32.65 6.00 6.00
N SER A 312 -32.31 6.20 7.27
CA SER A 312 -31.05 6.84 7.66
C SER A 312 -29.85 5.95 7.36
N ALA A 313 -29.98 4.63 7.59
CA ALA A 313 -28.95 3.67 7.22
C ALA A 313 -28.69 3.70 5.70
N GLN A 314 -29.77 3.67 4.89
CA GLN A 314 -29.67 3.73 3.43
C GLN A 314 -28.98 5.02 2.95
N GLN A 315 -29.42 6.18 3.45
CA GLN A 315 -28.82 7.47 3.09
C GLN A 315 -27.32 7.49 3.39
N THR A 316 -26.92 6.98 4.57
CA THR A 316 -25.51 6.91 4.99
C THR A 316 -24.68 6.07 4.01
N VAL A 317 -25.20 4.92 3.59
CA VAL A 317 -24.52 4.02 2.65
C VAL A 317 -24.47 4.60 1.23
N GLU A 318 -25.57 5.18 0.75
CA GLU A 318 -25.63 5.78 -0.59
C GLU A 318 -24.69 6.98 -0.72
N ASP A 319 -24.61 7.84 0.30
CA ASP A 319 -23.67 8.96 0.32
C ASP A 319 -22.21 8.47 0.38
N ALA A 320 -21.95 7.37 1.11
CA ALA A 320 -20.63 6.75 1.15
C ALA A 320 -20.22 6.18 -0.22
N LEU A 321 -21.13 5.50 -0.92
CA LEU A 321 -20.90 4.95 -2.26
C LEU A 321 -20.73 6.06 -3.31
N ARG A 322 -21.48 7.16 -3.20
CA ARG A 322 -21.32 8.34 -4.08
C ARG A 322 -19.93 8.93 -3.92
N TRP A 323 -19.48 9.13 -2.69
CA TRP A 323 -18.14 9.61 -2.40
C TRP A 323 -17.05 8.63 -2.90
N ALA A 324 -17.24 7.32 -2.70
CA ALA A 324 -16.33 6.31 -3.24
C ALA A 324 -16.26 6.36 -4.79
N ALA A 325 -17.35 6.70 -5.47
CA ALA A 325 -17.38 6.84 -6.93
C ALA A 325 -16.61 8.07 -7.41
N GLU A 326 -16.81 9.22 -6.76
CA GLU A 326 -16.13 10.48 -7.06
C GLU A 326 -14.61 10.34 -6.95
N GLU A 327 -14.14 9.62 -5.92
CA GLU A 327 -12.72 9.35 -5.67
C GLU A 327 -12.18 8.13 -6.44
N LYS A 328 -12.98 7.51 -7.33
CA LYS A 328 -12.59 6.31 -8.11
C LYS A 328 -12.18 5.10 -7.25
N HIS A 329 -12.85 4.92 -6.12
CA HIS A 329 -12.60 3.87 -5.12
C HIS A 329 -13.72 2.84 -4.99
N LEU A 330 -14.70 2.83 -5.89
CA LEU A 330 -15.81 1.85 -5.89
C LEU A 330 -15.34 0.38 -5.88
N SER A 331 -14.17 0.10 -6.47
CA SER A 331 -13.58 -1.23 -6.57
C SER A 331 -12.72 -1.63 -5.36
N LEU A 332 -12.56 -0.77 -4.36
CA LEU A 332 -11.81 -1.11 -3.15
C LEU A 332 -12.61 -2.12 -2.31
N PRO A 333 -11.98 -3.15 -1.72
CA PRO A 333 -12.72 -4.10 -0.87
C PRO A 333 -13.46 -3.48 0.32
N ALA A 334 -13.06 -2.28 0.79
CA ALA A 334 -13.82 -1.56 1.82
C ALA A 334 -15.25 -1.19 1.40
N THR A 335 -15.56 -1.08 0.11
CA THR A 335 -16.94 -0.85 -0.36
C THR A 335 -17.82 -2.11 -0.25
N ALA A 336 -17.22 -3.29 -0.08
CA ALA A 336 -17.97 -4.53 0.08
C ALA A 336 -18.85 -4.51 1.33
N GLN A 337 -18.39 -3.90 2.43
CA GLN A 337 -19.18 -3.81 3.67
C GLN A 337 -20.38 -2.88 3.51
N LEU A 338 -20.23 -1.76 2.79
CA LEU A 338 -21.32 -0.87 2.42
C LEU A 338 -22.38 -1.61 1.58
N LEU A 339 -21.96 -2.35 0.55
CA LEU A 339 -22.86 -3.13 -0.30
C LEU A 339 -23.57 -4.25 0.47
N MET A 340 -22.89 -4.87 1.44
CA MET A 340 -23.50 -5.86 2.34
C MET A 340 -24.63 -5.24 3.15
N VAL A 341 -24.39 -4.08 3.78
CA VAL A 341 -25.41 -3.37 4.57
C VAL A 341 -26.56 -2.92 3.67
N LEU A 342 -26.28 -2.45 2.45
CA LEU A 342 -27.33 -2.07 1.49
C LEU A 342 -28.19 -3.28 1.09
N GLY A 343 -27.57 -4.44 0.89
CA GLY A 343 -28.26 -5.69 0.64
C GLY A 343 -29.22 -6.08 1.77
N GLN A 344 -28.78 -5.95 3.03
CA GLN A 344 -29.64 -6.18 4.20
C GLN A 344 -30.80 -5.18 4.26
N ILE A 345 -30.55 -3.90 3.96
CA ILE A 345 -31.61 -2.87 3.91
C ILE A 345 -32.67 -3.23 2.86
N TYR A 346 -32.27 -3.64 1.65
CA TYR A 346 -33.21 -4.05 0.61
C TYR A 346 -33.97 -5.33 0.97
N TYR A 347 -33.33 -6.28 1.66
CA TYR A 347 -33.98 -7.46 2.19
C TYR A 347 -35.11 -7.10 3.18
N GLU A 348 -34.83 -6.22 4.16
CA GLU A 348 -35.83 -5.72 5.13
C GLU A 348 -37.00 -4.97 4.46
N ARG A 349 -36.77 -4.39 3.27
CA ARG A 349 -37.81 -3.74 2.45
C ARG A 349 -38.56 -4.70 1.52
N ASN A 350 -38.23 -5.99 1.54
CA ASN A 350 -38.75 -7.01 0.63
C ASN A 350 -38.41 -6.75 -0.86
N GLU A 351 -37.33 -6.02 -1.14
CA GLU A 351 -36.80 -5.74 -2.48
C GLU A 351 -35.74 -6.80 -2.84
N LEU A 352 -36.17 -8.07 -2.86
CA LEU A 352 -35.29 -9.25 -2.84
C LEU A 352 -34.30 -9.33 -3.99
N ARG A 353 -34.70 -8.93 -5.21
CA ARG A 353 -33.80 -8.94 -6.37
C ARG A 353 -32.63 -7.97 -6.17
N THR A 354 -32.93 -6.74 -5.77
CA THR A 354 -31.92 -5.70 -5.54
C THR A 354 -31.03 -6.08 -4.35
N ALA A 355 -31.60 -6.67 -3.30
CA ALA A 355 -30.83 -7.23 -2.19
C ALA A 355 -29.79 -8.25 -2.67
N LEU A 356 -30.20 -9.21 -3.51
CA LEU A 356 -29.32 -10.23 -4.07
C LEU A 356 -28.17 -9.62 -4.89
N GLU A 357 -28.47 -8.64 -5.75
CA GLU A 357 -27.49 -7.96 -6.60
C GLU A 357 -26.39 -7.29 -5.74
N GLN A 358 -26.79 -6.55 -4.69
CA GLN A 358 -25.83 -5.89 -3.78
C GLN A 358 -24.97 -6.89 -2.98
N LEU A 359 -25.59 -7.95 -2.46
CA LEU A 359 -24.87 -8.98 -1.69
C LEU A 359 -23.88 -9.76 -2.55
N GLN A 360 -24.22 -10.08 -3.80
CA GLN A 360 -23.29 -10.75 -4.73
C GLN A 360 -22.10 -9.86 -5.09
N GLN A 361 -22.34 -8.56 -5.29
CA GLN A 361 -21.26 -7.60 -5.52
C GLN A 361 -20.36 -7.47 -4.30
N SER A 362 -20.94 -7.44 -3.08
CA SER A 362 -20.20 -7.48 -1.82
C SER A 362 -19.28 -8.70 -1.74
N ILE A 363 -19.79 -9.91 -2.01
CA ILE A 363 -18.99 -11.15 -2.00
C ILE A 363 -17.82 -11.06 -2.99
N THR A 364 -18.07 -10.54 -4.19
CA THR A 364 -17.04 -10.41 -5.23
C THR A 364 -15.88 -9.52 -4.78
N LEU A 365 -16.20 -8.39 -4.14
CA LEU A 365 -15.21 -7.41 -3.66
C LEU A 365 -14.54 -7.86 -2.35
N ALA A 366 -15.24 -8.58 -1.49
CA ALA A 366 -14.73 -9.05 -0.20
C ALA A 366 -13.81 -10.28 -0.30
N LYS A 367 -13.89 -11.06 -1.40
CA LYS A 367 -13.35 -12.42 -1.56
C LYS A 367 -11.91 -12.63 -1.08
N TYR A 368 -11.04 -11.62 -1.19
CA TYR A 368 -9.62 -11.74 -0.88
C TYR A 368 -9.14 -10.92 0.32
N MET A 369 -9.96 -10.00 0.84
CA MET A 369 -9.53 -9.08 1.92
C MET A 369 -10.47 -9.00 3.12
N LEU A 370 -11.76 -9.34 2.99
CA LEU A 370 -12.74 -9.22 4.07
C LEU A 370 -13.55 -10.54 4.23
N PRO A 371 -12.95 -11.63 4.73
CA PRO A 371 -13.59 -12.95 4.76
C PRO A 371 -14.87 -12.96 5.61
N LEU A 372 -14.92 -12.19 6.70
CA LEU A 372 -16.12 -12.07 7.54
C LEU A 372 -17.26 -11.37 6.78
N THR A 373 -16.98 -10.28 6.08
CA THR A 373 -17.96 -9.57 5.23
C THR A 373 -18.48 -10.49 4.12
N ALA A 374 -17.60 -11.26 3.47
CA ALA A 374 -18.00 -12.24 2.47
C ALA A 374 -18.94 -13.31 3.06
N ALA A 375 -18.63 -13.84 4.26
CA ALA A 375 -19.45 -14.83 4.94
C ALA A 375 -20.83 -14.28 5.35
N LEU A 376 -20.89 -13.06 5.90
CA LEU A 376 -22.15 -12.39 6.24
C LEU A 376 -23.00 -12.07 5.00
N ALA A 377 -22.37 -11.65 3.91
CA ALA A 377 -23.07 -11.44 2.65
C ALA A 377 -23.61 -12.75 2.06
N GLN A 378 -22.86 -13.86 2.17
CA GLN A 378 -23.34 -15.21 1.78
C GLN A 378 -24.54 -15.66 2.61
N LEU A 379 -24.52 -15.41 3.93
CA LEU A 379 -25.67 -15.66 4.80
C LEU A 379 -26.90 -14.87 4.33
N GLY A 380 -26.72 -13.59 4.00
CA GLY A 380 -27.79 -12.74 3.46
C GLY A 380 -28.35 -13.28 2.13
N VAL A 381 -27.48 -13.77 1.23
CA VAL A 381 -27.94 -14.41 -0.02
C VAL A 381 -28.80 -15.64 0.28
N ALA A 382 -28.39 -16.48 1.23
CA ALA A 382 -29.17 -17.64 1.62
C ALA A 382 -30.53 -17.26 2.22
N GLN A 383 -30.59 -16.19 3.02
CA GLN A 383 -31.85 -15.67 3.59
C GLN A 383 -32.81 -15.10 2.54
N VAL A 384 -32.30 -14.47 1.48
CA VAL A 384 -33.10 -13.96 0.36
C VAL A 384 -33.70 -15.09 -0.50
N GLN A 385 -33.04 -16.25 -0.53
CA GLN A 385 -33.41 -17.40 -1.35
C GLN A 385 -34.37 -18.39 -0.67
N LEU A 386 -34.51 -18.30 0.66
CA LEU A 386 -35.52 -19.01 1.45
C LEU A 386 -36.85 -18.26 1.40
#